data_AF-A0A2V8RBG7-F1
#
_entry.id   AF-A0A2V8RBG7-F1
#
_cell.length_a   1.000
_cell.length_b   1.000
_cell.length_c   1.000
_cell.angle_alpha   90.00
_cell.angle_beta   90.00
_cell.angle_gamma   90.00
#
_symmetry.space_group_name_H-M   'P 1'
#
loop_
_entity.id
_entity.type
_entity.pdbx_description
1 polymer ?
#
loop_
_entity_poly.entity_id
_entity_poly.type
_entity_poly.pdbx_seq_one_letter_code
_entity_poly.pdbx_strand_id
1 'polypeptide(L)' 'MTQAGLPVPPGLIVTTEACNAFYANGKQFPEGMWEQVTEALHELEAKVGKGFGDAKNPL' A
#
# COMPACT_ATOMS: atom_id res chain seq x y z
N MET A 1 13.17 -6.73 -9.50
CA MET A 1 12.98 -8.08 -8.95
C MET A 1 11.64 -8.67 -9.41
N THR A 2 10.50 -8.06 -9.06
CA THR A 2 9.16 -8.50 -9.51
C THR A 2 9.02 -8.55 -11.04
N GLN A 3 9.47 -7.51 -11.76
CA GLN A 3 9.43 -7.48 -13.24
C GLN A 3 10.31 -8.53 -13.92
N ALA A 4 11.31 -9.07 -13.20
CA ALA A 4 12.18 -10.13 -13.72
C ALA A 4 11.58 -11.53 -13.52
N GLY A 5 10.33 -11.63 -13.05
CA GLY A 5 9.63 -12.91 -12.85
C GLY A 5 10.09 -13.68 -11.60
N LEU A 6 10.89 -13.08 -10.73
CA LEU A 6 11.27 -13.70 -9.45
C LEU A 6 10.04 -13.77 -8.53
N PRO A 7 9.90 -14.84 -7.72
CA PRO A 7 8.78 -15.04 -6.82
C PRO A 7 8.88 -14.11 -5.61
N VAL A 8 8.64 -12.81 -5.83
CA VAL A 8 8.64 -11.78 -4.80
C VAL A 8 7.21 -11.63 -4.29
N PRO A 9 6.98 -11.68 -2.97
CA PRO A 9 5.68 -11.37 -2.39
C PRO A 9 5.17 -10.00 -2.88
N PRO A 10 3.88 -9.88 -3.24
CA PRO A 10 3.34 -8.60 -3.67
C PRO A 10 3.35 -7.59 -2.52
N GLY A 11 3.35 -6.30 -2.88
CA GLY A 11 3.33 -5.19 -1.94
C GLY A 11 3.00 -3.89 -2.66
N LEU A 12 3.00 -2.79 -1.91
CA LEU A 12 2.80 -1.44 -2.42
C LEU A 12 3.97 -0.54 -2.01
N ILE A 13 4.18 0.55 -2.74
CA ILE A 13 5.24 1.53 -2.49
C ILE A 13 4.60 2.90 -2.34
N VAL A 14 4.81 3.54 -1.19
CA VAL A 14 4.49 4.96 -1.01
C VAL A 14 5.69 5.76 -1.52
N THR A 15 5.45 6.68 -2.47
CA THR A 15 6.54 7.38 -3.15
C THR A 15 7.20 8.45 -2.27
N THR A 16 8.38 8.92 -2.68
CA THR A 16 9.04 10.04 -1.99
C THR A 16 8.30 11.36 -2.15
N GLU A 17 7.55 11.55 -3.23
CA GLU A 17 6.69 12.72 -3.43
C GLU A 17 5.56 12.77 -2.39
N ALA A 18 4.97 11.62 -2.04
CA ALA A 18 3.98 11.54 -0.97
C ALA A 18 4.58 11.97 0.38
N CYS A 19 5.84 11.61 0.65
CA CYS A 19 6.57 12.07 1.83
C CYS A 19 6.78 13.61 1.81
N ASN A 20 7.22 14.17 0.69
CA ASN A 20 7.39 15.60 0.53
C ASN A 20 6.06 16.36 0.73
N ALA A 21 4.97 15.83 0.16
CA ALA A 21 3.63 16.39 0.31
C ALA A 21 3.14 16.35 1.78
N PHE A 22 3.42 15.28 2.52
CA PHE A 22 3.11 15.20 3.95
C PHE A 22 3.79 16.30 4.77
N TYR A 23 5.08 16.55 4.52
CA TYR A 23 5.80 17.62 5.21
C TYR A 23 5.33 19.02 4.79
N ALA A 24 5.07 19.23 3.49
CA ALA A 24 4.50 20.48 2.99
C ALA A 24 3.10 20.77 3.57
N ASN A 25 2.33 19.72 3.87
CA ASN A 25 1.00 19.80 4.48
C ASN A 25 1.06 19.81 6.02
N GLY A 26 2.19 20.23 6.62
CA GLY A 26 2.29 20.37 8.08
C GLY A 26 2.28 19.04 8.84
N LYS A 27 2.86 17.98 8.26
CA LYS A 27 2.84 16.60 8.79
C LYS A 27 1.44 16.00 8.87
N GLN A 28 0.61 16.32 7.88
CA GLN A 28 -0.69 15.71 7.67
C GLN A 28 -0.70 15.04 6.31
N PHE A 29 -1.43 13.92 6.19
CA PHE A 29 -1.57 13.29 4.89
C PHE A 29 -2.24 14.23 3.91
N PRO A 30 -1.72 14.37 2.68
CA PRO A 30 -2.40 15.12 1.65
C PRO A 30 -3.73 14.43 1.31
N GLU A 31 -4.69 15.21 0.82
CA GLU A 31 -6.01 14.71 0.42
C GLU A 31 -5.87 13.54 -0.57
N GLY A 32 -6.64 12.47 -0.36
CA GLY A 32 -6.63 11.30 -1.23
C GLY A 32 -5.48 10.32 -0.99
N MET A 33 -4.53 10.62 -0.11
CA MET A 33 -3.37 9.75 0.12
C MET A 33 -3.75 8.46 0.86
N TRP A 34 -4.63 8.57 1.85
CA TRP A 34 -5.07 7.39 2.60
C TRP A 34 -5.94 6.49 1.74
N GLU A 35 -6.80 7.08 0.91
CA GLU A 35 -7.66 6.39 -0.04
C GLU A 35 -6.81 5.55 -1.01
N GLN A 36 -5.76 6.12 -1.60
CA GLN A 36 -4.82 5.39 -2.46
C GLN A 36 -4.14 4.21 -1.74
N VAL A 37 -3.76 4.37 -0.47
CA VAL A 37 -3.17 3.28 0.33
C VAL A 37 -4.19 2.17 0.55
N THR A 38 -5.43 2.52 0.89
CA THR A 38 -6.49 1.52 1.10
C THR A 38 -6.89 0.79 -0.18
N GLU A 39 -6.94 1.48 -1.33
CA GLU A 39 -7.20 0.86 -2.63
C GLU A 39 -6.09 -0.14 -3.00
N ALA A 40 -4.82 0.26 -2.86
CA ALA A 40 -3.69 -0.61 -3.10
C ALA A 40 -3.63 -1.79 -2.11
N LEU A 41 -4.11 -1.61 -0.88
CA LEU A 41 -4.23 -2.69 0.10
C LEU A 41 -5.30 -3.70 -0.32
N HIS A 42 -6.48 -3.26 -0.78
CA HIS A 42 -7.50 -4.16 -1.31
C HIS A 42 -7.01 -4.94 -2.54
N GLU A 43 -6.25 -4.31 -3.43
CA GLU A 43 -5.60 -5.02 -4.53
C GLU A 43 -4.61 -6.09 -4.04
N LEU A 44 -3.89 -5.81 -2.95
CA LEU A 44 -2.95 -6.74 -2.35
C LEU A 44 -3.68 -7.95 -1.74
N GLU A 45 -4.75 -7.70 -0.98
CA GLU A 45 -5.63 -8.73 -0.43
C GLU A 45 -6.20 -9.64 -1.53
N ALA A 46 -6.64 -9.07 -2.65
CA ALA A 46 -7.13 -9.81 -3.80
C ALA A 46 -6.06 -10.70 -4.46
N LYS A 47 -4.79 -10.23 -4.52
CA LYS A 47 -3.66 -10.99 -5.09
C LYS A 47 -3.23 -12.15 -4.20
N VAL A 48 -3.29 -11.98 -2.88
CA VAL A 48 -2.81 -12.98 -1.90
C VAL A 48 -3.91 -13.87 -1.33
N GLY A 49 -5.17 -13.48 -1.50
CA GLY A 49 -6.33 -14.20 -0.98
C GLY A 49 -6.44 -14.17 0.56
N LYS A 50 -5.93 -13.12 1.21
CA LYS A 50 -5.94 -12.94 2.67
C LYS A 50 -6.39 -11.52 3.01
N GLY A 51 -6.95 -11.32 4.21
CA GLY A 51 -7.45 -10.02 4.67
C GLY A 51 -6.52 -9.36 5.68
N PHE A 52 -6.22 -8.08 5.50
CA PHE A 52 -5.42 -7.29 6.42
C PHE A 52 -6.16 -7.13 7.75
N GLY A 53 -5.59 -7.71 8.80
CA GLY A 53 -6.22 -7.76 10.12
C GLY A 53 -7.36 -8.78 10.25
N ASP A 54 -7.58 -9.67 9.28
CA ASP A 54 -8.56 -10.75 9.41
C ASP A 54 -8.08 -11.79 10.45
N ALA A 55 -8.89 -12.01 11.49
CA ALA A 55 -8.59 -12.96 12.55
C ALA A 55 -8.59 -14.44 12.09
N LYS A 56 -9.27 -14.77 10.99
CA LYS A 56 -9.37 -16.13 10.45
C LYS A 56 -8.36 -16.40 9.34
N ASN A 57 -8.03 -15.39 8.52
CA ASN A 57 -7.11 -15.54 7.40
C ASN A 57 -6.24 -14.26 7.20
N PRO A 58 -5.25 -14.04 8.08
CA PRO A 58 -4.55 -12.76 8.17
C PRO A 58 -3.54 -12.53 7.03
N LEU A 59 -3.58 -11.32 6.48
CA LEU A 59 -2.51 -10.68 5.72
C LEU A 59 -1.62 -9.84 6.66
#